data_AF-R4UCF3-F1
#
_entry.id   AF-R4UCF3-F1
#
_cell.length_a   1.000
_cell.length_b   1.000
_cell.length_c   1.000
_cell.angle_alpha   90.00
_cell.angle_beta   90.00
_cell.angle_gamma   90.00
#
_symmetry.space_group_name_H-M   'P 1'
#
loop_
_entity.id
_entity.type
_entity.pdbx_description
1 polymer ?
#
loop_
_entity_poly.entity_id
_entity_poly.type
_entity_poly.pdbx_seq_one_letter_code
_entity_poly.pdbx_strand_id
1 'polypeptide(L)'
;YSGLVVGGQYPNPVPHADFVTSTTHKSLRGPRGGVIMMKEQHAKMINSAIFPGIQGGPLMHVIAGKAVAFKEALEPEFKKYAEQIIKNADILAKTLQKRGLRIVSGRTESHVMLVDLRSKGITGKHAEKVLGDAFITCNKNSIPN
;
A
#
# COMPACT_ATOMS: atom_id res chain seq x y z
N TYR A 1 -0.08 1.13 2.18
CA TYR A 1 0.37 1.82 3.41
C TYR A 1 -0.74 2.54 4.14
N SER A 2 -1.54 3.42 3.52
CA SER A 2 -2.57 4.21 4.21
C SER A 2 -3.46 3.42 5.20
N GLY A 3 -3.98 2.26 4.79
CA GLY A 3 -4.73 1.41 5.73
C GLY A 3 -3.92 0.89 6.93
N LEU A 4 -2.62 0.63 6.78
CA LEU A 4 -1.78 0.26 7.93
C LEU A 4 -1.54 1.45 8.86
N VAL A 5 -1.40 2.66 8.32
CA VAL A 5 -1.27 3.90 9.10
C VAL A 5 -2.54 4.15 9.92
N VAL A 6 -3.71 4.09 9.28
CA VAL A 6 -5.00 4.28 9.96
C VAL A 6 -5.25 3.17 11.00
N GLY A 7 -4.87 1.93 10.69
CA GLY A 7 -4.91 0.81 11.63
C GLY A 7 -3.82 0.83 12.70
N GLY A 8 -2.98 1.87 12.79
CA GLY A 8 -1.94 2.00 13.81
C GLY A 8 -0.79 0.99 13.71
N GLN A 9 -0.62 0.34 12.55
CA GLN A 9 0.39 -0.68 12.29
C GLN A 9 1.59 -0.16 11.47
N TYR A 10 1.59 1.13 11.11
CA TYR A 10 2.68 1.77 10.40
C TYR A 10 2.81 3.24 10.82
N PRO A 11 4.02 3.82 10.88
CA PRO A 11 4.21 5.20 11.32
C PRO A 11 3.35 6.21 10.55
N ASN A 12 2.78 7.17 11.26
CA ASN A 12 1.96 8.22 10.69
C ASN A 12 2.86 9.36 10.14
N PRO A 13 2.86 9.62 8.81
CA PRO A 13 3.68 10.69 8.24
C PRO A 13 3.07 12.09 8.43
N VAL A 14 1.77 12.20 8.75
CA VAL A 14 1.03 13.48 8.78
C VAL A 14 1.63 14.52 9.73
N PRO A 15 2.13 14.17 10.94
CA PRO A 15 2.76 15.15 11.82
C PRO A 15 4.09 15.72 11.30
N HIS A 16 4.71 15.08 10.30
CA HIS A 16 6.08 15.38 9.86
C HIS A 16 6.15 16.00 8.48
N ALA A 17 5.28 15.59 7.56
CA ALA A 17 5.30 16.03 6.17
C ALA A 17 4.35 17.23 5.94
N ASP A 18 4.76 18.19 5.12
CA ASP A 18 3.89 19.30 4.72
C ASP A 18 2.76 18.85 3.77
N PHE A 19 3.02 17.79 3.00
CA PHE A 19 2.07 17.18 2.07
C PHE A 19 2.10 15.66 2.20
N VAL A 20 0.93 15.04 2.32
CA VAL A 20 0.78 13.59 2.31
C VAL A 20 -0.23 13.21 1.25
N THR A 21 0.21 12.47 0.24
CA THR A 21 -0.69 11.93 -0.80
C THR A 21 -0.95 10.46 -0.56
N SER A 22 -2.14 9.99 -0.93
CA SER A 22 -2.43 8.56 -0.89
C SER A 22 -3.47 8.13 -1.90
N THR A 23 -3.36 6.88 -2.34
CA THR A 23 -4.45 6.20 -3.06
C THR A 23 -5.44 5.58 -2.07
N THR A 24 -6.72 5.57 -2.44
CA THR A 24 -7.79 5.07 -1.56
C THR A 24 -8.06 3.56 -1.68
N HIS A 25 -7.55 2.88 -2.71
CA HIS A 25 -7.94 1.50 -3.06
C HIS A 25 -6.99 0.37 -2.63
N LYS A 26 -5.81 0.70 -2.12
CA LYS A 26 -4.82 -0.31 -1.73
C LYS A 26 -5.14 -0.86 -0.34
N SER A 27 -4.20 -0.77 0.61
CA SER A 27 -4.42 -1.22 1.97
C SER A 27 -5.58 -0.51 2.69
N LEU A 28 -6.03 0.65 2.20
CA LEU A 28 -7.20 1.38 2.74
C LEU A 28 -8.56 0.79 2.29
N ARG A 29 -8.57 -0.12 1.30
CA ARG A 29 -9.76 -0.89 0.88
C ARG A 29 -10.96 -0.05 0.37
N GLY A 30 -10.73 1.18 -0.08
CA GLY A 30 -11.75 2.03 -0.71
C GLY A 30 -11.79 1.93 -2.25
N PRO A 31 -12.54 2.83 -2.91
CA PRO A 31 -12.60 2.86 -4.38
C PRO A 31 -11.30 3.39 -5.00
N ARG A 32 -11.10 3.17 -6.31
CA ARG A 32 -9.97 3.76 -7.05
C ARG A 32 -10.06 5.28 -7.06
N GLY A 33 -9.02 5.93 -6.55
CA GLY A 33 -8.93 7.38 -6.41
C GLY A 33 -7.74 7.75 -5.51
N GLY A 34 -7.62 9.06 -5.24
CA GLY A 34 -6.61 9.61 -4.34
C GLY A 34 -7.13 10.68 -3.38
N VAL A 35 -6.28 11.02 -2.41
CA VAL A 35 -6.44 12.12 -1.45
C VAL A 35 -5.11 12.85 -1.29
N ILE A 36 -5.19 14.15 -1.02
CA ILE A 36 -4.05 15.01 -0.67
C ILE A 36 -4.37 15.65 0.68
N MET A 37 -3.55 15.37 1.68
CA MET A 37 -3.60 16.00 3.00
C MET A 37 -2.46 17.02 3.06
N MET A 38 -2.77 18.19 3.63
CA MET A 38 -1.84 19.31 3.74
C MET A 38 -2.25 20.21 4.91
N LYS A 39 -1.33 21.07 5.35
CA LYS A 39 -1.66 22.18 6.26
C LYS A 39 -2.48 23.25 5.54
N GLU A 40 -3.37 23.93 6.27
CA GLU A 40 -4.30 24.94 5.72
C GLU A 40 -3.61 26.01 4.87
N GLN A 41 -2.42 26.46 5.27
CA GLN A 41 -1.63 27.46 4.52
C GLN A 41 -1.33 27.06 3.06
N HIS A 42 -1.38 25.77 2.73
CA HIS A 42 -1.14 25.27 1.37
C HIS A 42 -2.42 25.02 0.57
N ALA A 43 -3.61 25.12 1.20
CA ALA A 43 -4.89 24.71 0.61
C ALA A 43 -5.18 25.44 -0.72
N LYS A 44 -5.00 26.77 -0.76
CA LYS A 44 -5.27 27.57 -1.97
C LYS A 44 -4.42 27.11 -3.15
N MET A 45 -3.12 26.89 -2.93
CA MET A 45 -2.18 26.47 -3.97
C MET A 45 -2.58 25.11 -4.55
N ILE A 46 -2.82 24.12 -3.68
CA ILE A 46 -3.14 22.76 -4.14
C ILE A 46 -4.53 22.68 -4.75
N ASN A 47 -5.54 23.27 -4.12
CA ASN A 47 -6.91 23.21 -4.63
C ASN A 47 -7.00 23.84 -6.02
N SER A 48 -6.35 25.00 -6.23
CA SER A 48 -6.31 25.67 -7.55
C SER A 48 -5.56 24.86 -8.60
N ALA A 49 -4.50 24.15 -8.20
CA ALA A 49 -3.77 23.26 -9.09
C ALA A 49 -4.63 22.06 -9.54
N ILE A 50 -5.45 21.49 -8.64
CA ILE A 50 -6.39 20.41 -8.98
C ILE A 50 -7.50 20.93 -9.89
N PHE A 51 -8.19 21.99 -9.48
CA PHE A 51 -9.24 22.63 -10.27
C PHE A 51 -9.12 24.16 -10.13
N PRO A 52 -9.06 24.91 -11.23
CA PRO A 52 -9.27 24.50 -12.63
C PRO A 52 -8.00 23.97 -13.34
N GLY A 53 -6.90 23.73 -12.63
CA GLY A 53 -5.60 23.43 -13.25
C GLY A 53 -5.53 22.13 -14.06
N ILE A 54 -5.58 20.97 -13.40
CA ILE A 54 -5.34 19.66 -14.05
C ILE A 54 -6.57 18.75 -14.16
N GLN A 55 -7.68 19.09 -13.51
CA GLN A 55 -8.94 18.35 -13.56
C GLN A 55 -10.12 19.28 -13.83
N GLY A 56 -11.21 18.69 -14.35
CA GLY A 56 -12.51 19.34 -14.54
C GLY A 56 -13.52 18.91 -13.48
N GLY A 57 -14.67 18.38 -13.90
CA GLY A 57 -15.74 17.95 -13.00
C GLY A 57 -15.33 16.79 -12.07
N PRO A 58 -15.65 16.85 -10.76
CA PRO A 58 -15.31 15.80 -9.82
C PRO A 58 -16.15 14.53 -10.03
N LEU A 59 -15.54 13.36 -9.80
CA LEU A 59 -16.24 12.07 -9.83
C LEU A 59 -17.00 11.84 -8.52
N MET A 60 -18.19 12.44 -8.39
CA MET A 60 -18.96 12.43 -7.14
C MET A 60 -19.32 11.03 -6.63
N HIS A 61 -19.56 10.06 -7.51
CA HIS A 61 -19.79 8.66 -7.14
C HIS A 61 -18.57 8.02 -6.47
N VAL A 62 -17.35 8.35 -6.93
CA VAL A 62 -16.10 7.90 -6.29
C VAL A 62 -15.92 8.60 -4.94
N ILE A 63 -16.23 9.90 -4.84
CA ILE A 63 -16.15 10.66 -3.58
C ILE A 63 -17.09 10.06 -2.53
N ALA A 64 -18.33 9.73 -2.90
CA ALA A 64 -19.26 9.02 -2.03
C ALA A 64 -18.71 7.67 -1.55
N GLY A 65 -18.14 6.87 -2.46
CA GLY A 65 -17.50 5.59 -2.10
C GLY A 65 -16.29 5.75 -1.16
N LYS A 66 -15.52 6.85 -1.29
CA LYS A 66 -14.43 7.15 -0.34
C LYS A 66 -14.96 7.43 1.05
N ALA A 67 -16.06 8.17 1.18
CA ALA A 67 -16.67 8.46 2.48
C ALA A 67 -17.09 7.17 3.21
N VAL A 68 -17.67 6.21 2.48
CA VAL A 68 -17.99 4.87 3.03
C VAL A 68 -16.72 4.16 3.51
N ALA A 69 -15.68 4.10 2.67
CA ALA A 69 -14.43 3.45 3.04
C ALA A 69 -13.73 4.10 4.23
N PHE A 70 -13.80 5.44 4.37
CA PHE A 70 -13.25 6.14 5.52
C PHE A 70 -14.02 5.84 6.80
N LYS A 71 -15.35 5.73 6.73
CA LYS A 71 -16.16 5.27 7.85
C LYS A 71 -15.74 3.86 8.29
N GLU A 72 -15.66 2.91 7.36
CA GLU A 72 -15.18 1.55 7.68
C GLU A 72 -13.79 1.53 8.29
N ALA A 73 -12.89 2.40 7.83
CA ALA A 73 -11.52 2.49 8.33
C ALA A 73 -11.43 3.05 9.76
N LEU A 74 -12.46 3.74 10.24
CA LEU A 74 -12.56 4.25 11.63
C LEU A 74 -13.09 3.18 12.61
N GLU A 75 -13.67 2.08 12.11
CA GLU A 75 -14.20 1.02 12.95
C GLU A 75 -13.09 0.21 13.64
N PRO A 76 -13.28 -0.25 14.90
CA PRO A 76 -12.29 -1.06 15.63
C PRO A 76 -11.84 -2.33 14.89
N GLU A 77 -12.72 -2.92 14.09
CA GLU A 77 -12.46 -4.10 13.25
C GLU A 77 -11.38 -3.82 12.21
N PHE A 78 -11.28 -2.59 11.71
CA PHE A 78 -10.26 -2.23 10.72
C PHE A 78 -8.85 -2.26 11.33
N LYS A 79 -8.71 -1.85 12.60
CA LYS A 79 -7.45 -1.97 13.34
C LYS A 79 -7.02 -3.44 13.49
N LYS A 80 -7.95 -4.32 13.89
CA LYS A 80 -7.70 -5.78 13.98
C LYS A 80 -7.31 -6.36 12.62
N TYR A 81 -7.98 -5.92 11.55
CA TYR A 81 -7.64 -6.31 10.18
C TYR A 81 -6.21 -5.88 9.80
N ALA A 82 -5.80 -4.64 10.11
CA ALA A 82 -4.45 -4.16 9.85
C ALA A 82 -3.39 -4.96 10.64
N GLU A 83 -3.66 -5.27 11.92
CA GLU A 83 -2.78 -6.12 12.74
C GLU A 83 -2.57 -7.50 12.09
N GLN A 84 -3.66 -8.09 11.58
CA GLN A 84 -3.59 -9.39 10.91
C GLN A 84 -2.78 -9.35 9.62
N ILE A 85 -2.85 -8.25 8.85
CA ILE A 85 -2.03 -8.07 7.64
C ILE A 85 -0.54 -8.14 7.98
N ILE A 86 -0.09 -7.46 9.04
CA ILE A 86 1.33 -7.49 9.44
C ILE A 86 1.75 -8.88 9.90
N LYS A 87 0.93 -9.55 10.72
CA LYS A 87 1.20 -10.93 11.17
C LYS A 87 1.35 -11.89 9.99
N ASN A 88 0.45 -11.78 9.00
CA ASN A 88 0.49 -12.59 7.79
C ASN A 88 1.75 -12.33 6.95
N ALA A 89 2.14 -11.05 6.81
CA ALA A 89 3.33 -10.70 6.05
C ALA A 89 4.62 -11.21 6.73
N ASP A 90 4.71 -11.08 8.06
CA ASP A 90 5.85 -11.56 8.84
C ASP A 90 6.01 -13.08 8.76
N ILE A 91 4.93 -13.86 8.93
CA ILE A 91 5.02 -15.32 8.86
C ILE A 91 5.37 -15.79 7.45
N LEU A 92 4.85 -15.14 6.40
CA LEU A 92 5.20 -15.44 5.01
C LEU A 92 6.70 -15.19 4.76
N ALA A 93 7.21 -14.02 5.16
CA ALA A 93 8.63 -13.68 5.02
C ALA A 93 9.53 -14.71 5.73
N LYS A 94 9.24 -15.02 6.99
CA LYS A 94 9.97 -16.03 7.79
C LYS A 94 9.92 -17.41 7.14
N THR A 95 8.78 -17.80 6.58
CA THR A 95 8.62 -19.10 5.92
C THR A 95 9.44 -19.20 4.64
N LEU A 96 9.44 -18.13 3.83
CA LEU A 96 10.27 -18.05 2.63
C LEU A 96 11.76 -18.13 2.97
N GLN A 97 12.19 -17.43 4.02
CA GLN A 97 13.58 -17.50 4.52
C GLN A 97 13.97 -18.91 4.97
N LYS A 98 13.12 -19.58 5.76
CA LYS A 98 13.34 -20.97 6.18
C LYS A 98 13.45 -21.92 4.98
N ARG A 99 12.84 -21.59 3.84
CA ARG A 99 12.90 -22.36 2.59
C ARG A 99 14.03 -21.92 1.64
N GLY A 100 14.96 -21.10 2.12
CA GLY A 100 16.17 -20.72 1.40
C GLY A 100 15.99 -19.57 0.40
N LEU A 101 14.95 -18.75 0.56
CA LEU A 101 14.75 -17.52 -0.21
C LEU A 101 15.14 -16.31 0.63
N ARG A 102 16.01 -15.45 0.11
CA ARG A 102 16.40 -14.23 0.81
C ARG A 102 15.29 -13.18 0.67
N ILE A 103 14.96 -12.52 1.77
CA ILE A 103 14.18 -11.26 1.76
C ILE A 103 15.17 -10.11 1.71
N VAL A 104 15.00 -9.16 0.80
CA VAL A 104 16.00 -8.10 0.50
C VAL A 104 16.50 -7.38 1.76
N SER A 105 15.57 -6.96 2.63
CA SER A 105 15.81 -6.29 3.92
C SER A 105 15.94 -7.23 5.12
N GLY A 106 15.96 -8.55 4.90
CA GLY A 106 16.01 -9.57 5.97
C GLY A 106 14.71 -9.75 6.77
N ARG A 107 13.74 -8.83 6.65
CA ARG A 107 12.40 -8.90 7.29
C ARG A 107 11.38 -8.07 6.52
N THR A 108 10.12 -8.11 6.94
CA THR A 108 9.09 -7.12 6.57
C THR A 108 8.47 -6.50 7.81
N GLU A 109 8.23 -5.18 7.76
CA GLU A 109 7.49 -4.42 8.76
C GLU A 109 6.21 -3.80 8.14
N SER A 110 5.76 -4.35 7.00
CA SER A 110 4.60 -3.87 6.28
C SER A 110 3.86 -5.04 5.60
N HIS A 111 2.82 -4.71 4.82
CA HIS A 111 2.05 -5.66 4.01
C HIS A 111 2.78 -6.30 2.81
N VAL A 112 4.02 -5.94 2.49
CA VAL A 112 4.75 -6.44 1.31
C VAL A 112 6.19 -6.80 1.64
N MET A 113 6.79 -7.67 0.83
CA MET A 113 8.21 -8.07 0.93
C MET A 113 8.82 -8.27 -0.45
N LEU A 114 10.12 -8.05 -0.59
CA LEU A 114 10.87 -8.33 -1.82
C LEU A 114 11.68 -9.61 -1.64
N VAL A 115 11.46 -10.57 -2.54
CA VAL A 115 12.10 -11.89 -2.53
C VAL A 115 13.22 -11.91 -3.56
N ASP A 116 14.43 -12.21 -3.12
CA ASP A 116 15.61 -12.38 -3.98
C ASP A 116 15.66 -13.83 -4.50
N LEU A 117 15.58 -13.95 -5.82
CA LEU A 117 15.52 -15.23 -6.53
C LEU A 117 16.88 -15.69 -7.08
N ARG A 118 17.96 -14.93 -6.85
CA ARG A 118 19.31 -15.27 -7.35
C ARG A 118 19.78 -16.63 -6.85
N SER A 119 19.45 -17.02 -5.61
CA SER A 119 19.77 -18.35 -5.06
C SER A 119 19.06 -19.50 -5.77
N LYS A 120 18.02 -19.21 -6.57
CA LYS A 120 17.29 -20.18 -7.39
C LYS A 120 17.67 -20.12 -8.87
N GLY A 121 18.57 -19.23 -9.28
CA GLY A 121 19.00 -19.09 -10.67
C GLY A 121 17.90 -18.65 -11.65
N ILE A 122 16.79 -18.10 -11.15
CA ILE A 122 15.67 -17.65 -11.98
C ILE A 122 15.41 -16.15 -11.82
N THR A 123 14.89 -15.53 -12.88
CA THR A 123 14.50 -14.11 -12.85
C THR A 123 13.10 -13.94 -12.25
N GLY A 124 12.80 -12.73 -11.78
CA GLY A 124 11.44 -12.37 -11.37
C GLY A 124 10.40 -12.59 -12.47
N LYS A 125 10.77 -12.35 -13.74
CA LYS A 125 9.88 -12.59 -14.90
C LYS A 125 9.53 -14.07 -15.05
N HIS A 126 10.51 -14.96 -14.89
CA HIS A 126 10.27 -16.39 -14.96
C HIS A 126 9.42 -16.87 -13.78
N ALA A 127 9.73 -16.44 -12.56
CA ALA A 127 8.96 -16.80 -11.37
C ALA A 127 7.50 -16.31 -11.42
N GLU A 128 7.27 -15.06 -11.84
CA GLU A 128 5.92 -14.49 -12.02
C GLU A 128 5.08 -15.34 -12.97
N LYS A 129 5.67 -15.81 -14.08
CA LYS A 129 4.96 -16.67 -15.04
C LYS A 129 4.59 -18.02 -14.41
N VAL A 130 5.56 -18.74 -13.84
CA VAL A 130 5.34 -20.08 -13.29
C VAL A 130 4.35 -20.05 -12.11
N LEU A 131 4.42 -19.02 -11.27
CA LEU A 131 3.45 -18.81 -10.20
C LEU A 131 2.06 -18.49 -10.76
N GLY A 132 1.98 -17.70 -11.83
CA GLY A 132 0.74 -17.42 -12.54
C GLY A 132 0.09 -18.68 -13.13
N ASP A 133 0.89 -19.58 -13.73
CA ASP A 133 0.43 -20.88 -14.23
C ASP A 133 -0.16 -21.76 -13.09
N ALA A 134 0.27 -21.51 -11.84
CA ALA A 134 -0.24 -22.15 -10.61
C ALA A 134 -1.29 -21.32 -9.86
N PHE A 135 -1.88 -20.30 -10.50
CA PHE A 135 -2.88 -19.39 -9.90
C PHE A 135 -2.41 -18.56 -8.70
N ILE A 136 -1.10 -18.31 -8.60
CA ILE A 136 -0.50 -17.42 -7.60
C ILE A 136 -0.12 -16.10 -8.28
N THR A 137 -0.91 -15.06 -8.02
CA THR A 137 -0.66 -13.72 -8.60
C THR A 137 0.40 -12.98 -7.80
N CYS A 138 1.50 -12.61 -8.46
CA CYS A 138 2.55 -11.75 -7.92
C CYS A 138 3.08 -10.83 -9.04
N ASN A 139 4.08 -10.01 -8.73
CA ASN A 139 4.75 -9.18 -9.74
C ASN A 139 6.27 -9.24 -9.59
N LYS A 140 6.98 -9.28 -10.72
CA LYS A 140 8.43 -9.08 -10.75
C LYS A 140 8.80 -7.65 -10.32
N ASN A 141 9.91 -7.53 -9.58
CA ASN A 141 10.47 -6.26 -9.13
C ASN A 141 11.99 -6.29 -9.26
N SER A 142 12.58 -5.13 -9.51
CA SER A 142 14.02 -4.93 -9.36
C SER A 142 14.40 -4.99 -7.88
N ILE A 143 15.59 -5.52 -7.58
CA ILE A 143 16.17 -5.55 -6.24
C ILE A 143 17.56 -4.87 -6.26
N PRO A 144 18.05 -4.35 -5.13
CA PRO A 144 19.43 -3.87 -5.01
C PRO A 144 20.43 -4.99 -5.34
N ASN A 145 21.57 -4.61 -5.93
CA ASN A 145 22.69 -5.52 -6.17
C ASN A 145 23.22 -6.08 -4.84
#